data_AF-A0A842YD81-F1
#
_entry.id   AF-A0A842YD81-F1
#
_cell.length_a   1.000
_cell.length_b   1.000
_cell.length_c   1.000
_cell.angle_alpha   90.00
_cell.angle_beta   90.00
_cell.angle_gamma   90.00
#
_symmetry.space_group_name_H-M   'P 1'
#
loop_
_entity.id
_entity.type
_entity.pdbx_description
1 polymer ?
#
loop_
_entity_poly.entity_id
_entity_poly.type
_entity_poly.pdbx_seq_one_letter_code
_entity_poly.pdbx_strand_id
1 'polypeptide(L)'
;IEKNNLTGVVIASCSPKLHEELFRGIIEEKGLNRFRLAQANLREHDTWVHGDEPEKAQKLAYELIAGAVERAKLLEDIGFEDYPVEKSVMVVGAGIAGIQAALDLADKGIHVDLIERNVSIGGYMAKLEKTFPTLDCSMCTLSPKLSAIDRNKNIDIYTTTEVKEVERDYGNFKVTLSKKPRYIDLEKCNDCGDCLKVCPVLTPKHHDLGMSKRTAIYKPFPQAVPSAVSIEKLGHAACKISCPAHVSCQGFVTLTKVGKYDEALKLVREAIPFPGALGRVCPALCEDECERGTYDESVSIRNIHRWLHDRELETGEIAPVDNVIDKKEKVAVVGAGPAGIACAFYLAQKGYPVT
;
A
#
# COMPACT_ATOMS: atom_id res chain seq x y z
N ILE A 1 40.86 28.80 -25.15
CA ILE A 1 39.98 28.52 -26.30
C ILE A 1 40.17 29.60 -27.37
N GLU A 2 39.82 30.85 -27.08
CA GLU A 2 39.93 32.00 -28.00
C GLU A 2 41.33 32.18 -28.63
N LYS A 3 42.40 32.21 -27.82
CA LYS A 3 43.78 32.46 -28.29
C LYS A 3 44.25 31.48 -29.39
N ASN A 4 43.80 30.23 -29.34
CA ASN A 4 44.25 29.16 -30.24
C ASN A 4 43.12 28.67 -31.18
N ASN A 5 41.98 29.35 -31.22
CA ASN A 5 40.80 28.98 -32.01
C ASN A 5 40.41 27.48 -31.87
N LEU A 6 40.32 27.00 -30.62
CA LEU A 6 40.03 25.59 -30.34
C LEU A 6 38.58 25.24 -30.68
N THR A 7 38.37 24.11 -31.36
CA THR A 7 37.03 23.59 -31.74
C THR A 7 36.52 22.46 -30.83
N GLY A 8 37.34 22.03 -29.87
CA GLY A 8 37.04 20.97 -28.92
C GLY A 8 38.03 20.98 -27.77
N VAL A 9 37.62 20.43 -26.62
CA VAL A 9 38.46 20.37 -25.43
C VAL A 9 38.46 18.94 -24.88
N VAL A 10 39.66 18.42 -24.60
CA VAL A 10 39.85 17.17 -23.87
C VAL A 10 40.38 17.49 -22.48
N ILE A 11 39.71 17.01 -21.44
CA ILE A 11 40.15 17.17 -20.05
C ILE A 11 40.46 15.81 -19.45
N ALA A 12 41.72 15.60 -19.09
CA ALA A 12 42.17 14.39 -18.44
C ALA A 12 42.26 14.64 -16.92
N SER A 13 41.27 14.15 -16.16
CA SER A 13 41.19 14.40 -14.71
C SER A 13 40.37 13.32 -13.99
N CYS A 14 39.23 13.68 -13.42
CA CYS A 14 38.32 12.84 -12.65
C CYS A 14 37.16 12.30 -13.50
N SER A 15 36.20 11.64 -12.86
CA SER A 15 34.99 11.15 -13.50
C SER A 15 34.11 12.26 -14.10
N PRO A 16 33.53 12.04 -15.30
CA PRO A 16 32.55 12.97 -15.87
C PRO A 16 31.32 13.15 -14.96
N LYS A 17 30.97 12.14 -14.14
CA LYS A 17 29.87 12.26 -13.18
C LYS A 17 30.05 13.38 -12.14
N LEU A 18 31.28 13.85 -11.92
CA LEU A 18 31.60 14.89 -10.92
C LEU A 18 31.66 16.29 -11.52
N HIS A 19 32.46 16.46 -12.58
CA HIS A 19 32.81 17.79 -13.08
C HIS A 19 32.51 18.01 -14.56
N GLU A 20 31.85 17.08 -15.27
CA GLU A 20 31.50 17.28 -16.68
C GLU A 20 30.66 18.54 -16.87
N GLU A 21 29.63 18.75 -16.05
CA GLU A 21 28.76 19.93 -16.11
C GLU A 21 29.50 21.24 -15.79
N LEU A 22 30.47 21.19 -14.86
CA LEU A 22 31.34 22.34 -14.57
C LEU A 22 32.19 22.71 -15.78
N PHE A 23 32.87 21.73 -16.38
CA PHE A 23 33.71 21.97 -17.54
C PHE A 23 32.91 22.39 -18.77
N ARG A 24 31.71 21.82 -18.96
CA ARG A 24 30.75 22.23 -19.98
C ARG A 24 30.39 23.72 -19.85
N GLY A 25 30.06 24.18 -18.65
CA GLY A 25 29.80 25.60 -18.39
C GLY A 25 31.00 26.49 -18.71
N ILE A 26 32.22 26.07 -18.32
CA ILE A 26 33.45 26.84 -18.58
C ILE A 26 33.73 26.99 -20.08
N ILE A 27 33.55 25.93 -20.88
CA ILE A 27 33.78 26.02 -22.33
C ILE A 27 32.66 26.80 -23.04
N GLU A 28 31.43 26.70 -22.54
CA GLU A 28 30.25 27.44 -23.03
C GLU A 28 30.40 28.94 -22.81
N GLU A 29 30.87 29.38 -21.63
CA GLU A 29 31.23 30.78 -21.34
C GLU A 29 32.31 31.34 -22.27
N LYS A 30 33.11 30.47 -22.88
CA LYS A 30 34.17 30.84 -23.84
C LYS A 30 33.76 30.65 -25.29
N GLY A 31 32.46 30.52 -25.55
CA GLY A 31 31.88 30.50 -26.90
C GLY A 31 31.99 29.17 -27.64
N LEU A 32 32.40 28.09 -26.96
CA LEU A 32 32.42 26.75 -27.53
C LEU A 32 31.17 25.97 -27.10
N ASN A 33 30.54 25.23 -28.01
CA ASN A 33 29.39 24.39 -27.66
C ASN A 33 29.79 23.40 -26.54
N ARG A 34 28.97 23.33 -25.48
CA ARG A 34 29.22 22.48 -24.31
C ARG A 34 29.41 20.99 -24.64
N PHE A 35 28.85 20.49 -25.73
CA PHE A 35 29.00 19.11 -26.17
C PHE A 35 30.30 18.85 -26.94
N ARG A 36 31.16 19.87 -27.14
CA ARG A 36 32.54 19.74 -27.66
C ARG A 36 33.57 19.40 -26.58
N LEU A 37 33.13 18.84 -25.46
CA LEU A 37 33.97 18.35 -24.36
C LEU A 37 34.11 16.82 -24.43
N ALA A 38 35.34 16.33 -24.35
CA ALA A 38 35.62 14.94 -23.99
C ALA A 38 36.43 14.89 -22.69
N GLN A 39 36.10 13.94 -21.81
CA GLN A 39 36.79 13.79 -20.54
C GLN A 39 37.43 12.40 -20.45
N ALA A 40 38.71 12.37 -20.11
CA ALA A 40 39.44 11.14 -19.75
C ALA A 40 39.50 11.05 -18.22
N ASN A 41 38.91 9.99 -17.66
CA ASN A 41 38.94 9.75 -16.22
C ASN A 41 40.24 9.05 -15.84
N LEU A 42 41.22 9.83 -15.38
CA LEU A 42 42.52 9.34 -14.92
C LEU A 42 42.57 9.12 -13.41
N ARG A 43 41.51 9.46 -12.68
CA ARG A 43 41.48 9.37 -11.21
C ARG A 43 40.79 8.11 -10.75
N GLU A 44 39.46 8.08 -10.80
CA GLU A 44 38.69 6.94 -10.31
C GLU A 44 38.90 5.67 -11.15
N HIS A 45 39.26 5.80 -12.44
CA HIS A 45 39.47 4.66 -13.34
C HIS A 45 40.95 4.33 -13.58
N ASP A 46 41.88 5.05 -12.96
CA ASP A 46 43.30 4.80 -13.17
C ASP A 46 44.15 5.04 -11.90
N THR A 47 44.57 6.28 -11.62
CA THR A 47 45.52 6.55 -10.52
C THR A 47 45.06 6.11 -9.13
N TRP A 48 43.76 6.07 -8.83
CA TRP A 48 43.28 5.56 -7.53
C TRP A 48 43.25 4.03 -7.44
N VAL A 49 43.22 3.32 -8.58
CA VAL A 49 43.16 1.86 -8.62
C VAL A 49 44.49 1.21 -9.00
N HIS A 50 45.43 1.98 -9.56
CA HIS A 50 46.79 1.57 -9.93
C HIS A 50 47.88 2.32 -9.16
N GLY A 51 47.59 2.80 -7.94
CA GLY A 51 48.53 3.60 -7.15
C GLY A 51 49.87 2.90 -6.88
N ASP A 52 49.87 1.57 -6.76
CA ASP A 52 51.07 0.75 -6.52
C ASP A 52 51.81 0.36 -7.83
N GLU A 53 51.21 0.61 -9.00
CA GLU A 53 51.75 0.23 -10.32
C GLU A 53 51.86 1.47 -11.25
N PRO A 54 52.77 2.42 -10.97
CA PRO A 54 52.81 3.71 -11.67
C PRO A 54 53.09 3.60 -13.18
N GLU A 55 53.89 2.61 -13.61
CA GLU A 55 54.15 2.37 -15.04
C GLU A 55 52.88 1.93 -15.78
N LYS A 56 52.07 1.08 -15.14
CA LYS A 56 50.79 0.62 -15.66
C LYS A 56 49.77 1.74 -15.68
N ALA A 57 49.72 2.56 -14.62
CA ALA A 57 48.87 3.73 -14.55
C ALA A 57 49.19 4.72 -15.67
N GLN A 58 50.48 5.02 -15.88
CA GLN A 58 50.92 5.91 -16.96
C GLN A 58 50.53 5.38 -18.34
N LYS A 59 50.71 4.07 -18.59
CA LYS A 59 50.31 3.45 -19.86
C LYS A 59 48.80 3.57 -20.08
N LEU A 60 48.01 3.25 -19.06
CA LEU A 60 46.55 3.33 -19.14
C LEU A 60 46.07 4.78 -19.31
N ALA A 61 46.66 5.73 -18.60
CA ALA A 61 46.36 7.15 -18.75
C ALA A 61 46.54 7.63 -20.18
N TYR A 62 47.63 7.22 -20.83
CA TYR A 62 47.87 7.54 -22.24
C TYR A 62 46.77 6.96 -23.15
N GLU A 63 46.41 5.69 -22.97
CA GLU A 63 45.35 5.04 -23.75
C GLU A 63 43.99 5.73 -23.54
N LEU A 64 43.66 6.13 -22.31
CA LEU A 64 42.43 6.86 -21.97
C LEU A 64 42.39 8.26 -22.59
N ILE A 65 43.50 8.99 -22.54
CA ILE A 65 43.62 10.31 -23.20
C ILE A 65 43.47 10.14 -24.71
N ALA A 66 44.15 9.17 -25.32
CA ALA A 66 44.07 8.91 -26.76
C ALA A 66 42.62 8.60 -27.18
N GLY A 67 41.92 7.74 -26.45
CA GLY A 67 40.51 7.44 -26.69
C GLY A 67 39.61 8.68 -26.56
N ALA A 68 39.85 9.54 -25.56
CA ALA A 68 39.10 10.78 -25.39
C ALA A 68 39.36 11.79 -26.52
N VAL A 69 40.60 11.86 -27.04
CA VAL A 69 40.95 12.68 -28.21
C VAL A 69 40.25 12.18 -29.46
N GLU A 70 40.25 10.87 -29.74
CA GLU A 70 39.55 10.32 -30.91
C GLU A 70 38.04 10.56 -30.82
N ARG A 71 37.44 10.42 -29.63
CA ARG A 71 36.05 10.79 -29.40
C ARG A 71 35.80 12.27 -29.67
N ALA A 72 36.69 13.15 -29.20
CA ALA A 72 36.55 14.61 -29.35
C ALA A 72 36.49 15.05 -30.81
N LYS A 73 37.19 14.35 -31.72
CA LYS A 73 37.15 14.62 -33.16
C LYS A 73 35.78 14.39 -33.79
N LEU A 74 34.97 13.52 -33.20
CA LEU A 74 33.64 13.12 -33.70
C LEU A 74 32.49 13.84 -32.98
N LEU A 75 32.80 14.73 -32.02
CA LEU A 75 31.76 15.50 -31.33
C LEU A 75 31.14 16.52 -32.28
N GLU A 76 29.85 16.77 -32.12
CA GLU A 76 29.07 17.73 -32.89
C GLU A 76 28.44 18.77 -31.98
N ASP A 77 28.00 19.88 -32.56
CA ASP A 77 27.28 20.91 -31.83
C ASP A 77 25.82 20.46 -31.66
N ILE A 78 25.42 20.22 -30.42
CA ILE A 78 24.07 19.79 -30.05
C ILE A 78 23.41 20.91 -29.24
N GLY A 79 22.09 21.06 -29.36
CA GLY A 79 21.28 22.03 -28.62
C GLY A 79 20.39 21.38 -27.56
N PHE A 80 19.63 22.22 -26.85
CA PHE A 80 18.56 21.78 -25.97
C PHE A 80 17.21 21.99 -26.64
N GLU A 81 16.24 21.16 -26.25
CA GLU A 81 14.83 21.34 -26.58
C GLU A 81 14.07 21.70 -25.30
N ASP A 82 13.20 22.70 -25.40
CA ASP A 82 12.35 23.12 -24.30
C ASP A 82 11.05 22.32 -24.29
N TYR A 83 10.67 21.84 -23.11
CA TYR A 83 9.42 21.11 -22.90
C TYR A 83 8.60 21.75 -21.78
N PRO A 84 7.26 21.81 -21.92
CA PRO A 84 6.39 22.33 -20.86
C PRO A 84 6.41 21.39 -19.66
N VAL A 85 6.58 21.95 -18.46
CA VAL A 85 6.56 21.21 -17.19
C VAL A 85 5.32 21.63 -16.40
N GLU A 86 4.55 20.63 -15.95
CA GLU A 86 3.43 20.84 -15.04
C GLU A 86 3.93 21.28 -13.66
N LYS A 87 3.26 22.28 -13.06
CA LYS A 87 3.61 22.80 -11.73
C LYS A 87 2.99 21.96 -10.61
N SER A 88 3.27 20.66 -10.63
CA SER A 88 2.82 19.70 -9.62
C SER A 88 3.99 18.81 -9.18
N VAL A 89 3.93 18.32 -7.94
CA VAL A 89 4.95 17.45 -7.37
C VAL A 89 4.29 16.27 -6.68
N MET A 90 4.77 15.06 -6.94
CA MET A 90 4.40 13.89 -6.16
C MET A 90 5.44 13.61 -5.09
N VAL A 91 5.02 13.53 -3.82
CA VAL A 91 5.87 13.14 -2.70
C VAL A 91 5.53 11.71 -2.28
N VAL A 92 6.52 10.81 -2.36
CA VAL A 92 6.35 9.40 -2.01
C VAL A 92 6.83 9.13 -0.59
N GLY A 93 5.90 8.83 0.30
CA GLY A 93 6.13 8.52 1.71
C GLY A 93 5.80 9.69 2.62
N ALA A 94 4.80 9.53 3.49
CA ALA A 94 4.31 10.59 4.36
C ALA A 94 4.86 10.46 5.80
N GLY A 95 6.16 10.21 5.92
CA GLY A 95 6.89 10.42 7.17
C GLY A 95 7.24 11.90 7.39
N ILE A 96 7.94 12.23 8.47
CA ILE A 96 8.31 13.63 8.79
C ILE A 96 9.01 14.36 7.64
N ALA A 97 9.87 13.67 6.87
CA ALA A 97 10.55 14.25 5.72
C ALA A 97 9.60 14.60 4.57
N GLY A 98 8.74 13.65 4.16
CA GLY A 98 7.78 13.89 3.09
C GLY A 98 6.69 14.89 3.48
N ILE A 99 6.26 14.86 4.75
CA ILE A 99 5.36 15.87 5.32
C ILE A 99 5.98 17.26 5.21
N GLN A 100 7.23 17.43 5.62
CA GLN A 100 7.89 18.73 5.54
C GLN A 100 8.05 19.20 4.09
N ALA A 101 8.51 18.32 3.19
CA ALA A 101 8.66 18.64 1.77
C ALA A 101 7.33 19.06 1.13
N ALA A 102 6.24 18.35 1.44
CA ALA A 102 4.92 18.68 0.92
C ALA A 102 4.43 20.05 1.41
N LEU A 103 4.62 20.37 2.70
CA LEU A 103 4.27 21.68 3.26
C LEU A 103 5.09 22.81 2.61
N ASP A 104 6.40 22.66 2.50
CA ASP A 104 7.28 23.69 1.93
C ASP A 104 6.98 23.97 0.44
N LEU A 105 6.55 22.94 -0.31
CA LEU A 105 6.11 23.07 -1.70
C LEU A 105 4.73 23.72 -1.81
N ALA A 106 3.79 23.30 -0.96
CA ALA A 106 2.44 23.83 -0.92
C ALA A 106 2.41 25.31 -0.50
N ASP A 107 3.28 25.72 0.42
CA ASP A 107 3.43 27.13 0.86
C ASP A 107 3.96 28.02 -0.27
N LYS A 108 4.65 27.44 -1.26
CA LYS A 108 5.06 28.13 -2.50
C LYS A 108 4.00 28.09 -3.60
N GLY A 109 2.81 27.56 -3.31
CA GLY A 109 1.70 27.46 -4.26
C GLY A 109 1.88 26.35 -5.31
N ILE A 110 2.72 25.35 -5.04
CA ILE A 110 2.88 24.17 -5.90
C ILE A 110 1.91 23.10 -5.42
N HIS A 111 1.16 22.49 -6.35
CA HIS A 111 0.26 21.37 -6.02
C HIS A 111 1.06 20.13 -5.65
N VAL A 112 0.66 19.43 -4.58
CA VAL A 112 1.37 18.25 -4.09
C VAL A 112 0.45 17.04 -3.95
N ASP A 113 0.78 15.95 -4.64
CA ASP A 113 0.19 14.63 -4.38
C ASP A 113 1.05 13.87 -3.37
N LEU A 114 0.55 13.68 -2.15
CA LEU A 114 1.26 12.99 -1.07
C LEU A 114 0.83 11.51 -0.98
N ILE A 115 1.71 10.60 -1.38
CA ILE A 115 1.44 9.16 -1.44
C ILE A 115 1.93 8.45 -0.18
N GLU A 116 1.04 7.72 0.50
CA GLU A 116 1.36 6.93 1.69
C GLU A 116 0.80 5.51 1.61
N ARG A 117 1.69 4.52 1.80
CA ARG A 117 1.34 3.09 1.73
C ARG A 117 0.47 2.63 2.91
N ASN A 118 0.62 3.25 4.07
CA ASN A 118 -0.16 2.93 5.27
C ASN A 118 -1.52 3.65 5.26
N VAL A 119 -2.37 3.26 6.20
CA VAL A 119 -3.69 3.88 6.38
C VAL A 119 -3.61 5.28 7.01
N SER A 120 -2.44 5.72 7.46
CA SER A 120 -2.23 7.04 8.04
C SER A 120 -0.84 7.59 7.75
N ILE A 121 -0.74 8.92 7.65
CA ILE A 121 0.52 9.65 7.57
C ILE A 121 1.17 9.79 8.96
N GLY A 122 2.44 10.21 9.00
CA GLY A 122 3.25 10.40 10.22
C GLY A 122 4.49 9.50 10.30
N GLY A 123 4.51 8.40 9.54
CA GLY A 123 5.65 7.50 9.42
C GLY A 123 6.11 6.90 10.76
N TYR A 124 7.42 6.64 10.87
CA TYR A 124 8.00 6.02 12.06
C TYR A 124 8.00 6.96 13.29
N MET A 125 8.08 8.27 13.06
CA MET A 125 8.08 9.28 14.11
C MET A 125 6.81 9.21 14.97
N ALA A 126 5.66 8.88 14.38
CA ALA A 126 4.41 8.68 15.11
C ALA A 126 4.44 7.51 16.11
N LYS A 127 5.41 6.60 16.01
CA LYS A 127 5.61 5.47 16.94
C LYS A 127 6.52 5.81 18.11
N LEU A 128 7.28 6.91 18.02
CA LEU A 128 8.23 7.31 19.04
C LEU A 128 7.51 8.03 20.18
N GLU A 129 7.95 7.78 21.41
CA GLU A 129 7.47 8.56 22.56
C GLU A 129 8.16 9.93 22.60
N LYS A 130 9.50 9.93 22.54
CA LYS A 130 10.34 11.13 22.62
C LYS A 130 11.38 11.20 21.50
N THR A 131 11.85 12.41 21.19
CA THR A 131 12.89 12.65 20.20
C THR A 131 14.12 13.27 20.82
N PHE A 132 15.29 12.66 20.63
CA PHE A 132 16.57 13.25 21.02
C PHE A 132 16.94 14.43 20.08
N PRO A 133 17.77 15.40 20.51
CA PRO A 133 18.40 15.51 21.83
C PRO A 133 17.53 16.19 22.90
N THR A 134 16.44 16.86 22.52
CA THR A 134 15.63 17.69 23.43
C THR A 134 14.73 16.86 24.35
N LEU A 135 14.49 15.58 24.01
CA LEU A 135 13.57 14.68 24.71
C LEU A 135 12.12 15.18 24.71
N ASP A 136 11.76 15.99 23.71
CA ASP A 136 10.38 16.42 23.47
C ASP A 136 9.52 15.22 23.09
N CYS A 137 8.23 15.30 23.40
CA CYS A 137 7.24 14.35 22.90
C CYS A 137 7.19 14.41 21.37
N SER A 138 7.34 13.25 20.71
CA SER A 138 7.33 13.15 19.25
C SER A 138 6.04 13.68 18.63
N MET A 139 4.90 13.38 19.27
CA MET A 139 3.60 13.86 18.79
C MET A 139 3.42 15.36 18.99
N CYS A 140 4.10 16.01 19.94
CA CYS A 140 4.01 17.46 20.11
C CYS A 140 4.61 18.21 18.91
N THR A 141 5.64 17.66 18.27
CA THR A 141 6.27 18.27 17.09
C THR A 141 5.64 17.79 15.78
N LEU A 142 5.13 16.54 15.76
CA LEU A 142 4.51 15.95 14.57
C LEU A 142 3.04 16.36 14.37
N SER A 143 2.21 16.37 15.44
CA SER A 143 0.76 16.64 15.32
C SER A 143 0.42 17.97 14.63
N PRO A 144 1.13 19.09 14.91
CA PRO A 144 0.87 20.34 14.20
C PRO A 144 1.06 20.21 12.69
N LYS A 145 2.06 19.44 12.24
CA LYS A 145 2.34 19.21 10.82
C LYS A 145 1.31 18.28 10.18
N LEU A 146 0.85 17.24 10.90
CA LEU A 146 -0.23 16.38 10.43
C LEU A 146 -1.51 17.19 10.19
N SER A 147 -1.86 18.05 11.14
CA SER A 147 -3.03 18.96 11.04
C SER A 147 -2.87 20.00 9.93
N ALA A 148 -1.66 20.54 9.74
CA ALA A 148 -1.38 21.49 8.67
C ALA A 148 -1.57 20.86 7.29
N ILE A 149 -1.09 19.64 7.07
CA ILE A 149 -1.27 18.92 5.80
C ILE A 149 -2.75 18.59 5.56
N ASP A 150 -3.44 18.06 6.55
CA ASP A 150 -4.86 17.66 6.43
C ASP A 150 -5.79 18.82 6.01
N ARG A 151 -5.41 20.05 6.36
CA ARG A 151 -6.19 21.27 6.05
C ARG A 151 -5.70 22.00 4.79
N ASN A 152 -4.57 21.60 4.21
CA ASN A 152 -3.97 22.31 3.09
C ASN A 152 -4.63 21.90 1.78
N LYS A 153 -5.27 22.86 1.08
CA LYS A 153 -5.97 22.61 -0.19
C LYS A 153 -5.05 22.36 -1.38
N ASN A 154 -3.77 22.66 -1.26
CA ASN A 154 -2.76 22.40 -2.29
C ASN A 154 -2.11 21.02 -2.10
N ILE A 155 -2.55 20.21 -1.14
CA ILE A 155 -2.01 18.88 -0.87
C ILE A 155 -3.13 17.84 -0.91
N ASP A 156 -3.05 16.91 -1.86
CA ASP A 156 -3.93 15.75 -1.93
C ASP A 156 -3.28 14.54 -1.27
N ILE A 157 -3.96 13.94 -0.28
CA ILE A 157 -3.43 12.83 0.51
C ILE A 157 -3.97 11.49 -0.01
N TYR A 158 -3.07 10.64 -0.49
CA TYR A 158 -3.39 9.29 -0.94
C TYR A 158 -2.85 8.26 0.05
N THR A 159 -3.64 7.95 1.08
CA THR A 159 -3.35 6.81 1.98
C THR A 159 -3.69 5.48 1.32
N THR A 160 -3.16 4.39 1.91
CA THR A 160 -3.28 3.02 1.39
C THR A 160 -2.82 2.87 -0.06
N THR A 161 -1.93 3.74 -0.53
CA THR A 161 -1.55 3.86 -1.94
C THR A 161 -0.05 3.67 -2.11
N GLU A 162 0.33 2.87 -3.11
CA GLU A 162 1.72 2.58 -3.45
C GLU A 162 1.99 2.94 -4.92
N VAL A 163 3.17 3.49 -5.21
CA VAL A 163 3.61 3.72 -6.58
C VAL A 163 4.03 2.38 -7.19
N LYS A 164 3.49 2.08 -8.38
CA LYS A 164 3.82 0.85 -9.12
C LYS A 164 4.83 1.08 -10.23
N GLU A 165 4.66 2.18 -10.95
CA GLU A 165 5.44 2.48 -12.14
C GLU A 165 5.56 3.99 -12.32
N VAL A 166 6.71 4.44 -12.79
CA VAL A 166 7.02 5.84 -13.09
C VAL A 166 7.63 5.88 -14.48
N GLU A 167 6.89 6.47 -15.42
CA GLU A 167 7.36 6.73 -16.77
C GLU A 167 7.71 8.21 -16.89
N ARG A 168 8.83 8.50 -17.56
CA ARG A 168 9.23 9.88 -17.86
C ARG A 168 8.66 10.27 -19.22
N ASP A 169 7.95 11.39 -19.26
CA ASP A 169 7.41 11.99 -20.47
C ASP A 169 7.99 13.40 -20.63
N TYR A 170 9.16 13.49 -21.28
CA TYR A 170 9.86 14.74 -21.65
C TYR A 170 9.53 15.98 -20.80
N GLY A 171 9.96 15.98 -19.54
CA GLY A 171 9.74 17.09 -18.58
C GLY A 171 8.66 16.83 -17.53
N ASN A 172 7.75 15.90 -17.81
CA ASN A 172 6.70 15.44 -16.91
C ASN A 172 6.87 13.97 -16.54
N PHE A 173 6.04 13.51 -15.60
CA PHE A 173 6.00 12.13 -15.17
C PHE A 173 4.58 11.59 -15.28
N LYS A 174 4.46 10.37 -15.79
CA LYS A 174 3.24 9.59 -15.73
C LYS A 174 3.45 8.49 -14.69
N VAL A 175 2.63 8.52 -13.63
CA VAL A 175 2.78 7.63 -12.48
C VAL A 175 1.55 6.74 -12.33
N THR A 176 1.78 5.43 -12.28
CA THR A 176 0.72 4.44 -12.01
C THR A 176 0.68 4.14 -10.51
N LEU A 177 -0.49 4.37 -9.90
CA LEU A 177 -0.73 4.16 -8.47
C LEU A 177 -1.58 2.91 -8.21
N SER A 178 -1.30 2.21 -7.11
CA SER A 178 -2.07 1.07 -6.63
C SER A 178 -2.67 1.39 -5.26
N LYS A 179 -3.97 1.60 -5.20
CA LYS A 179 -4.70 1.91 -3.95
C LYS A 179 -5.36 0.66 -3.37
N LYS A 180 -4.92 0.26 -2.18
CA LYS A 180 -5.56 -0.82 -1.40
C LYS A 180 -6.86 -0.29 -0.78
N PRO A 181 -7.95 -1.08 -0.78
CA PRO A 181 -9.20 -0.66 -0.18
C PRO A 181 -9.06 -0.51 1.33
N ARG A 182 -9.53 0.62 1.86
CA ARG A 182 -9.71 0.87 3.31
C ARG A 182 -10.92 0.12 3.88
N TYR A 183 -11.86 -0.27 3.01
CA TYR A 183 -13.18 -0.81 3.33
C TYR A 183 -14.05 0.10 4.22
N ILE A 184 -13.69 1.38 4.32
CA ILE A 184 -14.42 2.42 5.02
C ILE A 184 -14.47 3.62 4.08
N ASP A 185 -15.67 4.16 3.90
CA ASP A 185 -15.92 5.37 3.16
C ASP A 185 -15.49 6.57 4.02
N LEU A 186 -14.47 7.31 3.57
CA LEU A 186 -13.88 8.41 4.32
C LEU A 186 -14.85 9.58 4.48
N GLU A 187 -15.75 9.80 3.53
CA GLU A 187 -16.73 10.91 3.58
C GLU A 187 -17.84 10.64 4.61
N LYS A 188 -18.10 9.37 4.91
CA LYS A 188 -19.15 8.95 5.86
C LYS A 188 -18.62 8.61 7.24
N CYS A 189 -17.31 8.39 7.38
CA CYS A 189 -16.70 8.06 8.66
C CYS A 189 -16.61 9.31 9.53
N ASN A 190 -17.19 9.24 10.74
CA ASN A 190 -17.14 10.33 11.73
C ASN A 190 -16.13 10.07 12.86
N ASP A 191 -15.31 9.01 12.75
CA ASP A 191 -14.29 8.64 13.73
C ASP A 191 -14.81 8.46 15.18
N CYS A 192 -16.07 8.03 15.37
CA CYS A 192 -16.66 7.86 16.70
C CYS A 192 -16.06 6.72 17.54
N GLY A 193 -15.45 5.73 16.87
CA GLY A 193 -14.81 4.58 17.51
C GLY A 193 -15.76 3.47 18.00
N ASP A 194 -17.08 3.57 17.79
CA ASP A 194 -18.02 2.53 18.26
C ASP A 194 -17.78 1.16 17.60
N CYS A 195 -17.35 1.18 16.34
CA CYS A 195 -16.96 -0.03 15.61
C CYS A 195 -15.77 -0.77 16.26
N LEU A 196 -14.87 -0.06 16.93
CA LEU A 196 -13.72 -0.66 17.62
C LEU A 196 -14.16 -1.46 18.85
N LYS A 197 -15.23 -1.02 19.52
CA LYS A 197 -15.75 -1.65 20.74
C LYS A 197 -16.47 -2.98 20.47
N VAL A 198 -17.13 -3.09 19.31
CA VAL A 198 -17.97 -4.25 18.96
C VAL A 198 -17.22 -5.33 18.19
N CYS A 199 -16.00 -5.06 17.70
CA CYS A 199 -15.26 -6.00 16.87
C CYS A 199 -14.70 -7.17 17.70
N PRO A 200 -15.09 -8.42 17.41
CA PRO A 200 -14.66 -9.58 18.21
C PRO A 200 -13.30 -10.15 17.78
N VAL A 201 -12.73 -9.66 16.67
CA VAL A 201 -11.49 -10.17 16.10
C VAL A 201 -10.31 -9.36 16.63
N LEU A 202 -9.32 -10.06 17.21
CA LEU A 202 -8.09 -9.45 17.69
C LEU A 202 -6.88 -9.87 16.84
N THR A 203 -6.10 -8.92 16.38
CA THR A 203 -4.87 -9.11 15.60
C THR A 203 -3.70 -8.35 16.25
N PRO A 204 -2.43 -8.74 15.99
CA PRO A 204 -1.28 -7.97 16.46
C PRO A 204 -1.30 -6.53 15.95
N LYS A 205 -1.04 -5.55 16.82
CA LYS A 205 -1.02 -4.13 16.46
C LYS A 205 0.33 -3.77 15.84
N HIS A 206 0.36 -3.62 14.51
CA HIS A 206 1.57 -3.25 13.76
C HIS A 206 2.20 -1.91 14.17
N HIS A 207 1.40 -0.95 14.66
CA HIS A 207 1.92 0.33 15.16
C HIS A 207 2.83 0.10 16.38
N ASP A 208 2.44 -0.80 17.29
CA ASP A 208 3.14 -1.15 18.52
C ASP A 208 4.13 -2.31 18.31
N LEU A 209 4.59 -2.53 17.07
CA LEU A 209 5.51 -3.60 16.69
C LEU A 209 5.04 -5.01 17.09
N GLY A 210 3.73 -5.22 17.19
CA GLY A 210 3.14 -6.51 17.57
C GLY A 210 3.15 -6.80 19.07
N MET A 211 3.60 -5.86 19.92
CA MET A 211 3.63 -6.04 21.38
C MET A 211 2.23 -6.02 22.01
N SER A 212 1.27 -5.37 21.36
CA SER A 212 -0.13 -5.31 21.78
C SER A 212 -1.06 -5.87 20.71
N LYS A 213 -2.30 -6.14 21.07
CA LYS A 213 -3.36 -6.54 20.14
C LYS A 213 -4.28 -5.37 19.83
N ARG A 214 -4.88 -5.37 18.64
CA ARG A 214 -5.92 -4.45 18.20
C ARG A 214 -7.07 -5.22 17.57
N THR A 215 -8.16 -4.54 17.28
CA THR A 215 -9.28 -5.10 16.51
C THR A 215 -8.99 -5.14 15.01
N ALA A 216 -9.75 -5.92 14.25
CA ALA A 216 -9.63 -6.00 12.79
C ALA A 216 -10.00 -4.67 12.10
N ILE A 217 -11.03 -3.99 12.60
CA ILE A 217 -11.26 -2.57 12.34
C ILE A 217 -10.47 -1.75 13.35
N TYR A 218 -9.65 -0.82 12.88
CA TYR A 218 -8.69 -0.15 13.74
C TYR A 218 -8.36 1.27 13.27
N LYS A 219 -7.87 2.08 14.22
CA LYS A 219 -7.14 3.32 13.96
C LYS A 219 -5.69 3.09 14.41
N PRO A 220 -4.66 3.39 13.60
CA PRO A 220 -3.26 3.08 13.96
C PRO A 220 -2.81 3.69 15.28
N PHE A 221 -3.12 4.97 15.48
CA PHE A 221 -2.88 5.75 16.69
C PHE A 221 -3.96 6.85 16.79
N PRO A 222 -4.20 7.43 17.99
CA PRO A 222 -5.34 8.33 18.21
C PRO A 222 -5.34 9.58 17.31
N GLN A 223 -4.17 10.14 17.03
CA GLN A 223 -3.98 11.35 16.20
C GLN A 223 -3.73 11.03 14.71
N ALA A 224 -4.09 9.83 14.25
CA ALA A 224 -3.85 9.42 12.86
C ALA A 224 -4.61 10.32 11.86
N VAL A 225 -3.92 10.67 10.77
CA VAL A 225 -4.47 11.44 9.65
C VAL A 225 -4.40 10.58 8.37
N PRO A 226 -5.47 10.49 7.56
CA PRO A 226 -6.83 10.99 7.81
C PRO A 226 -7.44 10.41 9.09
N SER A 227 -8.29 11.19 9.77
CA SER A 227 -8.95 10.78 11.02
C SER A 227 -10.09 9.80 10.72
N ALA A 228 -9.73 8.56 10.40
CA ALA A 228 -10.67 7.51 10.09
C ALA A 228 -10.10 6.13 10.42
N VAL A 229 -11.00 5.19 10.70
CA VAL A 229 -10.68 3.78 10.86
C VAL A 229 -10.40 3.10 9.51
N SER A 230 -9.80 1.92 9.57
CA SER A 230 -9.60 1.03 8.43
C SER A 230 -9.91 -0.41 8.85
N ILE A 231 -10.41 -1.22 7.92
CA ILE A 231 -10.54 -2.67 8.14
C ILE A 231 -9.34 -3.35 7.50
N GLU A 232 -8.65 -4.18 8.26
CA GLU A 232 -7.63 -5.08 7.71
C GLU A 232 -8.26 -6.42 7.34
N LYS A 233 -8.19 -6.77 6.05
CA LYS A 233 -8.67 -8.05 5.55
C LYS A 233 -7.46 -8.96 5.26
N LEU A 234 -7.30 -10.00 6.08
CA LEU A 234 -6.21 -10.98 5.96
C LEU A 234 -6.44 -12.05 4.89
N GLY A 235 -7.55 -11.97 4.15
CA GLY A 235 -7.92 -12.94 3.11
C GLY A 235 -9.03 -13.90 3.56
N HIS A 236 -9.04 -15.11 2.99
CA HIS A 236 -9.96 -16.19 3.37
C HIS A 236 -9.20 -17.28 4.11
N ALA A 237 -9.71 -17.67 5.28
CA ALA A 237 -9.14 -18.76 6.06
C ALA A 237 -9.25 -20.09 5.31
N ALA A 238 -8.26 -20.98 5.51
CA ALA A 238 -8.23 -22.31 4.89
C ALA A 238 -9.55 -23.08 5.09
N CYS A 239 -10.13 -23.01 6.29
CA CYS A 239 -11.40 -23.63 6.65
C CYS A 239 -12.61 -23.14 5.83
N LYS A 240 -12.57 -21.91 5.29
CA LYS A 240 -13.60 -21.37 4.38
C LYS A 240 -13.35 -21.80 2.93
N ILE A 241 -12.08 -21.93 2.54
CA ILE A 241 -11.66 -22.36 1.21
C ILE A 241 -12.01 -23.84 1.00
N SER A 242 -11.72 -24.70 1.99
CA SER A 242 -11.99 -26.14 1.93
C SER A 242 -13.46 -26.50 2.10
N CYS A 243 -14.29 -25.60 2.63
CA CYS A 243 -15.72 -25.79 2.74
C CYS A 243 -16.40 -25.67 1.35
N PRO A 244 -17.08 -26.71 0.83
CA PRO A 244 -17.76 -26.63 -0.47
C PRO A 244 -18.87 -25.57 -0.53
N ALA A 245 -19.44 -25.22 0.61
CA ALA A 245 -20.45 -24.17 0.72
C ALA A 245 -19.85 -22.79 1.08
N HIS A 246 -18.52 -22.69 1.22
CA HIS A 246 -17.82 -21.47 1.63
C HIS A 246 -18.36 -20.81 2.90
N VAL A 247 -18.79 -21.63 3.87
CA VAL A 247 -19.23 -21.16 5.18
C VAL A 247 -18.07 -20.44 5.87
N SER A 248 -18.37 -19.29 6.48
CA SER A 248 -17.36 -18.51 7.21
C SER A 248 -17.06 -19.13 8.59
N CYS A 249 -16.34 -20.26 8.59
CA CYS A 249 -16.04 -21.04 9.79
C CYS A 249 -15.35 -20.21 10.88
N GLN A 250 -14.29 -19.50 10.52
CA GLN A 250 -13.60 -18.58 11.44
C GLN A 250 -14.57 -17.52 12.01
N GLY A 251 -15.48 -17.01 11.18
CA GLY A 251 -16.40 -15.95 11.58
C GLY A 251 -17.40 -16.42 12.63
N PHE A 252 -18.10 -17.54 12.38
CA PHE A 252 -19.11 -18.02 13.34
C PHE A 252 -18.45 -18.54 14.62
N VAL A 253 -17.29 -19.20 14.54
CA VAL A 253 -16.54 -19.63 15.74
C VAL A 253 -16.13 -18.42 16.59
N THR A 254 -15.71 -17.32 15.96
CA THR A 254 -15.37 -16.07 16.66
C THR A 254 -16.59 -15.45 17.34
N LEU A 255 -17.75 -15.43 16.67
CA LEU A 255 -19.01 -14.92 17.23
C LEU A 255 -19.51 -15.80 18.39
N THR A 256 -19.45 -17.12 18.24
CA THR A 256 -19.77 -18.08 19.31
C THR A 256 -18.90 -17.86 20.55
N LYS A 257 -17.59 -17.60 20.36
CA LYS A 257 -16.66 -17.34 21.47
C LYS A 257 -17.05 -16.12 22.31
N VAL A 258 -17.63 -15.09 21.70
CA VAL A 258 -18.06 -13.85 22.40
C VAL A 258 -19.53 -13.89 22.81
N GLY A 259 -20.20 -15.04 22.71
CA GLY A 259 -21.59 -15.23 23.13
C GLY A 259 -22.65 -14.70 22.16
N LYS A 260 -22.25 -14.31 20.94
CA LYS A 260 -23.14 -13.79 19.90
C LYS A 260 -23.67 -14.93 19.02
N TYR A 261 -24.43 -15.84 19.62
CA TYR A 261 -24.84 -17.10 18.99
C TYR A 261 -25.80 -16.90 17.82
N ASP A 262 -26.74 -15.95 17.93
CA ASP A 262 -27.73 -15.69 16.88
C ASP A 262 -27.07 -15.04 15.66
N GLU A 263 -26.12 -14.11 15.88
CA GLU A 263 -25.28 -13.56 14.81
C GLU A 263 -24.39 -14.64 14.17
N ALA A 264 -23.86 -15.57 14.96
CA ALA A 264 -23.05 -16.68 14.46
C ALA A 264 -23.87 -17.60 13.53
N LEU A 265 -25.08 -17.96 13.94
CA LEU A 265 -25.97 -18.80 13.13
C LEU A 265 -26.50 -18.06 11.90
N LYS A 266 -26.79 -16.74 12.02
CA LYS A 266 -27.12 -15.88 10.88
C LYS A 266 -25.99 -15.86 9.84
N LEU A 267 -24.73 -15.74 10.29
CA LEU A 267 -23.56 -15.77 9.41
C LEU A 267 -23.42 -17.13 8.69
N VAL A 268 -23.76 -18.24 9.35
CA VAL A 268 -23.83 -19.55 8.70
C VAL A 268 -24.92 -19.56 7.63
N ARG A 269 -26.10 -19.00 7.93
CA ARG A 269 -27.25 -18.93 7.01
C ARG A 269 -27.01 -18.11 5.74
N GLU A 270 -26.06 -17.18 5.76
CA GLU A 270 -25.63 -16.48 4.55
C GLU A 270 -25.03 -17.42 3.50
N ALA A 271 -24.44 -18.53 3.93
CA ALA A 271 -23.80 -19.52 3.06
C ALA A 271 -24.65 -20.77 2.83
N ILE A 272 -25.55 -21.12 3.77
CA ILE A 272 -26.41 -22.30 3.67
C ILE A 272 -27.83 -22.10 4.24
N PRO A 273 -28.90 -22.49 3.53
CA PRO A 273 -30.27 -22.34 4.02
C PRO A 273 -30.65 -23.35 5.13
N PHE A 274 -29.92 -24.47 5.24
CA PHE A 274 -30.23 -25.56 6.17
C PHE A 274 -29.07 -25.87 7.13
N PRO A 275 -28.75 -24.97 8.08
CA PRO A 275 -27.62 -25.15 8.99
C PRO A 275 -27.76 -26.44 9.83
N GLY A 276 -28.96 -26.78 10.31
CA GLY A 276 -29.18 -27.98 11.13
C GLY A 276 -28.92 -29.31 10.43
N ALA A 277 -29.33 -29.41 9.16
CA ALA A 277 -29.08 -30.59 8.34
C ALA A 277 -27.58 -30.72 8.04
N LEU A 278 -26.94 -29.62 7.57
CA LEU A 278 -25.52 -29.66 7.25
C LEU A 278 -24.67 -29.97 8.49
N GLY A 279 -24.96 -29.40 9.66
CA GLY A 279 -24.22 -29.71 10.91
C GLY A 279 -24.21 -31.21 11.27
N ARG A 280 -25.17 -31.99 10.79
CA ARG A 280 -25.28 -33.44 11.02
C ARG A 280 -24.59 -34.28 9.95
N VAL A 281 -24.71 -33.90 8.67
CA VAL A 281 -24.11 -34.64 7.54
C VAL A 281 -22.74 -34.12 7.12
N CYS A 282 -22.22 -33.06 7.76
CA CYS A 282 -20.97 -32.43 7.38
C CYS A 282 -19.78 -33.41 7.52
N PRO A 283 -18.97 -33.58 6.44
CA PRO A 283 -17.77 -34.40 6.46
C PRO A 283 -16.58 -33.74 7.20
N ALA A 284 -16.72 -32.49 7.66
CA ALA A 284 -15.72 -31.76 8.44
C ALA A 284 -14.38 -31.47 7.72
N LEU A 285 -14.37 -31.31 6.40
CA LEU A 285 -13.16 -30.96 5.60
C LEU A 285 -12.44 -29.68 6.09
N CYS A 286 -13.16 -28.78 6.76
CA CYS A 286 -12.60 -27.59 7.36
C CYS A 286 -11.73 -27.85 8.60
N GLU A 287 -11.93 -29.00 9.27
CA GLU A 287 -11.14 -29.43 10.42
C GLU A 287 -9.82 -30.08 9.98
N ASP A 288 -9.80 -30.76 8.83
CA ASP A 288 -8.57 -31.34 8.25
C ASP A 288 -7.56 -30.25 7.84
N GLU A 289 -8.04 -29.14 7.30
CA GLU A 289 -7.24 -27.98 6.85
C GLU A 289 -7.11 -26.88 7.94
N CYS A 290 -7.35 -27.21 9.21
CA CYS A 290 -7.35 -26.22 10.29
C CYS A 290 -5.91 -25.82 10.67
N GLU A 291 -5.54 -24.56 10.48
CA GLU A 291 -4.23 -24.03 10.88
C GLU A 291 -3.93 -24.21 12.38
N ARG A 292 -4.95 -24.26 13.24
CA ARG A 292 -4.73 -24.55 14.67
C ARG A 292 -4.18 -25.97 14.89
N GLY A 293 -4.60 -26.93 14.07
CA GLY A 293 -4.13 -28.30 14.09
C GLY A 293 -2.64 -28.45 13.77
N THR A 294 -1.97 -27.45 13.19
CA THR A 294 -0.51 -27.47 13.03
C THR A 294 0.25 -27.16 14.32
N TYR A 295 -0.43 -26.58 15.31
CA TYR A 295 0.14 -26.28 16.63
C TYR A 295 -0.25 -27.33 17.66
N ASP A 296 -1.54 -27.67 17.75
CA ASP A 296 -2.06 -28.69 18.65
C ASP A 296 -3.16 -29.55 17.99
N GLU A 297 -4.43 -29.15 18.10
CA GLU A 297 -5.58 -29.90 17.61
C GLU A 297 -6.52 -29.00 16.80
N SER A 298 -7.19 -29.59 15.83
CA SER A 298 -8.18 -28.87 15.02
C SER A 298 -9.37 -28.44 15.88
N VAL A 299 -9.85 -27.23 15.63
CA VAL A 299 -11.08 -26.75 16.27
C VAL A 299 -12.24 -27.63 15.81
N SER A 300 -13.10 -28.04 16.75
CA SER A 300 -14.30 -28.85 16.46
C SER A 300 -15.43 -28.02 15.80
N ILE A 301 -15.14 -27.46 14.62
CA ILE A 301 -15.97 -26.54 13.84
C ILE A 301 -17.35 -27.17 13.54
N ARG A 302 -17.42 -28.44 13.16
CA ARG A 302 -18.68 -29.15 12.86
C ARG A 302 -19.57 -29.24 14.10
N ASN A 303 -18.99 -29.55 15.26
CA ASN A 303 -19.76 -29.69 16.50
C ASN A 303 -20.25 -28.32 16.99
N ILE A 304 -19.44 -27.27 16.86
CA ILE A 304 -19.86 -25.89 17.15
C ILE A 304 -21.03 -25.48 16.24
N HIS A 305 -20.92 -25.75 14.94
CA HIS A 305 -21.99 -25.46 13.98
C HIS A 305 -23.29 -26.22 14.32
N ARG A 306 -23.19 -27.53 14.62
CA ARG A 306 -24.35 -28.33 15.02
C ARG A 306 -25.00 -27.79 16.29
N TRP A 307 -24.19 -27.50 17.31
CA TRP A 307 -24.66 -26.99 18.59
C TRP A 307 -25.35 -25.62 18.45
N LEU A 308 -24.84 -24.71 17.61
CA LEU A 308 -25.49 -23.41 17.35
C LEU A 308 -26.94 -23.57 16.89
N HIS A 309 -27.20 -24.54 16.01
CA HIS A 309 -28.55 -24.83 15.54
C HIS A 309 -29.38 -25.55 16.62
N ASP A 310 -28.81 -26.53 17.33
CA ASP A 310 -29.54 -27.25 18.37
C ASP A 310 -30.01 -26.32 19.49
N ARG A 311 -29.17 -25.35 19.86
CA ARG A 311 -29.52 -24.26 20.78
C ARG A 311 -30.71 -23.42 20.28
N GLU A 312 -30.75 -23.06 19.00
CA GLU A 312 -31.87 -22.29 18.44
C GLU A 312 -33.21 -23.07 18.55
N LEU A 313 -33.17 -24.39 18.35
CA LEU A 313 -34.35 -25.24 18.56
C LEU A 313 -34.78 -25.26 20.04
N GLU A 314 -33.83 -25.25 20.97
CA GLU A 314 -34.10 -25.21 22.41
C GLU A 314 -34.66 -23.86 22.87
N THR A 315 -34.22 -22.74 22.29
CA THR A 315 -34.73 -21.40 22.62
C THR A 315 -36.08 -21.09 21.98
N GLY A 316 -36.46 -21.80 20.92
CA GLY A 316 -37.75 -21.65 20.23
C GLY A 316 -37.87 -20.38 19.37
N GLU A 317 -36.84 -19.53 19.37
CA GLU A 317 -36.77 -18.28 18.59
C GLU A 317 -36.04 -18.53 17.27
N ILE A 318 -36.75 -19.08 16.28
CA ILE A 318 -36.25 -19.09 14.90
C ILE A 318 -36.48 -17.68 14.35
N ALA A 319 -35.43 -16.85 14.34
CA ALA A 319 -35.52 -15.52 13.74
C ALA A 319 -35.93 -15.66 12.26
N PRO A 320 -37.07 -15.07 11.84
CA PRO A 320 -37.46 -15.09 10.44
C PRO A 320 -36.40 -14.38 9.60
N VAL A 321 -36.11 -14.92 8.42
CA VAL A 321 -35.28 -14.23 7.45
C VAL A 321 -36.17 -13.18 6.80
N ASP A 322 -35.97 -11.91 7.16
CA ASP A 322 -36.69 -10.78 6.56
C ASP A 322 -36.32 -10.66 5.08
N ASN A 323 -37.15 -11.25 4.22
CA ASN A 323 -37.03 -11.13 2.77
C ASN A 323 -37.93 -10.02 2.27
N VAL A 324 -37.34 -8.92 1.81
CA VAL A 324 -38.07 -7.85 1.13
C VAL A 324 -38.15 -8.21 -0.35
N ILE A 325 -39.33 -8.61 -0.82
CA ILE A 325 -39.59 -8.92 -2.24
C ILE A 325 -39.89 -7.61 -2.98
N ASP A 326 -38.89 -7.05 -3.65
CA ASP A 326 -38.96 -5.75 -4.32
C ASP A 326 -38.74 -5.81 -5.85
N LYS A 327 -38.39 -6.98 -6.39
CA LYS A 327 -38.19 -7.17 -7.83
C LYS A 327 -39.50 -7.49 -8.54
N LYS A 328 -39.60 -7.05 -9.79
CA LYS A 328 -40.78 -7.26 -10.64
C LYS A 328 -40.71 -8.59 -11.38
N GLU A 329 -39.51 -9.05 -11.68
CA GLU A 329 -39.19 -10.27 -12.40
C GLU A 329 -39.49 -11.49 -11.53
N LYS A 330 -40.29 -12.44 -12.03
CA LYS A 330 -40.64 -13.67 -11.31
C LYS A 330 -39.75 -14.82 -11.75
N VAL A 331 -39.33 -15.67 -10.81
CA VAL A 331 -38.47 -16.82 -11.10
C VAL A 331 -39.15 -18.11 -10.64
N ALA A 332 -39.33 -19.06 -11.55
CA ALA A 332 -39.84 -20.40 -11.19
C ALA A 332 -38.66 -21.33 -10.88
N VAL A 333 -38.72 -22.05 -9.76
CA VAL A 333 -37.68 -23.03 -9.39
C VAL A 333 -38.24 -24.44 -9.47
N VAL A 334 -37.80 -25.19 -10.49
CA VAL A 334 -38.25 -26.57 -10.72
C VAL A 334 -37.36 -27.54 -9.96
N GLY A 335 -37.86 -28.06 -8.84
CA GLY A 335 -37.23 -29.13 -8.07
C GLY A 335 -37.33 -28.94 -6.56
N ALA A 336 -37.85 -29.95 -5.85
CA ALA A 336 -38.00 -29.94 -4.39
C ALA A 336 -36.76 -30.43 -3.62
N GLY A 337 -35.66 -30.70 -4.33
CA GLY A 337 -34.40 -31.13 -3.72
C GLY A 337 -33.67 -29.97 -3.01
N PRO A 338 -32.61 -30.28 -2.24
CA PRO A 338 -31.88 -29.27 -1.46
C PRO A 338 -31.32 -28.14 -2.33
N ALA A 339 -30.89 -28.45 -3.56
CA ALA A 339 -30.42 -27.45 -4.51
C ALA A 339 -31.54 -26.51 -4.99
N GLY A 340 -32.74 -27.06 -5.26
CA GLY A 340 -33.90 -26.26 -5.68
C GLY A 340 -34.38 -25.35 -4.55
N ILE A 341 -34.52 -25.88 -3.33
CA ILE A 341 -34.95 -25.06 -2.20
C ILE A 341 -33.89 -24.00 -1.84
N ALA A 342 -32.59 -24.32 -1.93
CA ALA A 342 -31.53 -23.34 -1.73
C ALA A 342 -31.56 -22.23 -2.78
N CYS A 343 -31.77 -22.58 -4.06
CA CYS A 343 -31.94 -21.61 -5.13
C CYS A 343 -33.13 -20.68 -4.83
N ALA A 344 -34.28 -21.25 -4.46
CA ALA A 344 -35.48 -20.48 -4.09
C ALA A 344 -35.21 -19.54 -2.91
N PHE A 345 -34.53 -20.02 -1.87
CA PHE A 345 -34.17 -19.23 -0.69
C PHE A 345 -33.29 -18.02 -1.04
N TYR A 346 -32.22 -18.22 -1.81
CA TYR A 346 -31.32 -17.11 -2.17
C TYR A 346 -31.95 -16.12 -3.15
N LEU A 347 -32.81 -16.58 -4.05
CA LEU A 347 -33.57 -15.70 -4.93
C LEU A 347 -34.55 -14.83 -4.15
N ALA A 348 -35.25 -15.42 -3.16
CA ALA A 348 -36.12 -14.67 -2.26
C ALA A 348 -35.34 -13.62 -1.44
N GLN A 349 -34.15 -13.96 -0.92
CA GLN A 349 -33.28 -12.99 -0.24
C GLN A 349 -32.81 -11.83 -1.12
N LYS A 350 -32.67 -12.07 -2.43
CA LYS A 350 -32.34 -11.03 -3.42
C LYS A 350 -33.55 -10.21 -3.88
N GLY A 351 -34.73 -10.49 -3.32
CA GLY A 351 -35.96 -9.76 -3.58
C GLY A 351 -36.81 -10.27 -4.74
N TYR A 352 -36.49 -11.44 -5.31
CA TYR A 352 -37.28 -12.02 -6.40
C TYR A 352 -38.50 -12.80 -5.89
N PRO A 353 -39.70 -12.60 -6.45
CA PRO A 353 -40.82 -13.51 -6.29
C PRO A 353 -40.48 -14.88 -6.88
N VAL A 354 -40.47 -15.93 -6.04
CA VAL A 354 -40.17 -17.31 -6.44
C VAL A 354 -41.44 -18.17 -6.41
N THR A 355 -41.61 -19.06 -7.39
CA THR A 355 -42.72 -20.03 -7.46
C THR A 355 -42.22 -21.44 -7.76
#